data_AF-A0A7S0N474-F1
#
_entry.id   AF-A0A7S0N474-F1
#
_cell.length_a   1.000
_cell.length_b   1.000
_cell.length_c   1.000
_cell.angle_alpha   90.00
_cell.angle_beta   90.00
_cell.angle_gamma   90.00
#
_symmetry.space_group_name_H-M   'P 1'
#
loop_
_entity.id
_entity.type
_entity.pdbx_description
1 polymer ?
#
loop_
_entity_poly.entity_id
_entity_poly.type
_entity_poly.pdbx_seq_one_letter_code
_entity_poly.pdbx_strand_id
1 'polypeptide(L)'
;WILKPAGSSRGRGIFVFDDIAQVSYTECVIVQRYIARPLLLDGYKFDLRLYVLVTAMNPLEAFIYREGFARVSTEEYSTSPESLSNRFVHLTNSSIQRHNPSSALPRLLKSLGCRCGGSKS
;
A
#
# COMPACT_ATOMS: atom_id res chain seq x y z
N TRP A 1 -12.72 7.61 -2.26
CA TRP A 1 -12.13 7.89 -0.94
C TRP A 1 -11.50 6.62 -0.37
N ILE A 2 -10.61 6.76 0.61
CA ILE A 2 -10.04 5.63 1.36
C ILE A 2 -10.22 5.89 2.84
N LEU A 3 -10.74 4.89 3.55
CA LEU A 3 -10.95 4.96 4.98
C LEU A 3 -9.84 4.22 5.72
N LYS A 4 -9.36 4.80 6.81
CA LYS A 4 -8.33 4.23 7.67
C LYS A 4 -8.76 4.33 9.14
N PRO A 5 -8.97 3.22 9.86
CA PRO A 5 -9.25 3.27 11.30
C PRO A 5 -8.08 3.88 12.08
N ALA A 6 -8.38 4.79 13.02
CA ALA A 6 -7.38 5.39 13.89
C ALA A 6 -6.82 4.32 14.85
N GLY A 7 -5.50 4.30 15.05
CA GLY A 7 -4.83 3.33 15.94
C GLY A 7 -4.71 1.90 15.38
N SER A 8 -5.19 1.62 14.17
CA SER A 8 -4.99 0.33 13.51
C SER A 8 -3.66 0.27 12.76
N SER A 9 -3.08 -0.92 12.68
CA SER A 9 -1.85 -1.21 11.92
C SER A 9 -2.04 -2.38 10.96
N ARG A 10 -1.05 -2.63 10.10
CA ARG A 10 -1.02 -3.76 9.13
C ARG A 10 -2.13 -3.72 8.06
N GLY A 11 -2.79 -2.58 7.90
CA GLY A 11 -3.85 -2.38 6.92
C GLY A 11 -5.21 -2.99 7.28
N ARG A 12 -5.43 -3.35 8.55
CA ARG A 12 -6.72 -3.88 9.00
C ARG A 12 -7.79 -2.79 8.96
N GLY A 13 -8.94 -3.12 8.38
CA GLY A 13 -10.10 -2.22 8.26
C GLY A 13 -9.95 -1.09 7.25
N ILE A 14 -8.88 -1.08 6.45
CA ILE A 14 -8.71 -0.12 5.35
C ILE A 14 -9.46 -0.63 4.12
N PHE A 15 -10.29 0.23 3.54
CA PHE A 15 -10.89 -0.02 2.22
C PHE A 15 -11.10 1.27 1.44
N VAL A 16 -11.25 1.11 0.12
CA VAL A 16 -11.57 2.18 -0.82
C VAL A 16 -13.07 2.14 -1.07
N PHE A 17 -13.69 3.31 -1.14
CA PHE A 17 -15.12 3.48 -1.38
C PHE A 17 -15.36 4.71 -2.23
N ASP A 18 -16.45 4.74 -2.99
CA ASP A 18 -16.88 5.84 -3.83
C ASP A 18 -18.15 6.53 -3.31
N ASP A 19 -18.97 5.83 -2.54
CA ASP A 19 -20.16 6.35 -1.87
C ASP A 19 -19.99 6.43 -0.34
N ILE A 20 -20.24 7.61 0.22
CA ILE A 20 -20.16 7.87 1.66
C ILE A 20 -21.19 7.06 2.46
N ALA A 21 -22.32 6.67 1.86
CA ALA A 21 -23.33 5.85 2.51
C ALA A 21 -22.81 4.45 2.88
N GLN A 22 -21.74 3.98 2.23
CA GLN A 22 -21.07 2.71 2.55
C GLN A 22 -20.25 2.77 3.85
N VAL A 23 -20.09 3.96 4.44
CA VAL A 23 -19.24 4.19 5.61
C VAL A 23 -20.09 4.23 6.88
N SER A 24 -20.02 3.17 7.68
CA SER A 24 -20.55 3.13 9.05
C SER A 24 -19.47 2.67 10.02
N TYR A 25 -19.12 3.51 10.99
CA TYR A 25 -18.04 3.25 11.94
C TYR A 25 -18.40 3.74 13.33
N THR A 26 -18.08 2.90 14.33
CA THR A 26 -18.24 3.18 15.76
C THR A 26 -16.98 3.78 16.40
N GLU A 27 -15.84 3.70 15.71
CA GLU A 27 -14.54 4.15 16.19
C GLU A 27 -14.02 5.35 15.39
N CYS A 28 -12.98 6.01 15.89
CA CYS A 28 -12.33 7.12 15.19
C CYS A 28 -11.70 6.65 13.88
N VAL A 29 -12.00 7.35 12.77
CA VAL A 29 -11.50 7.02 11.42
C VAL A 29 -10.97 8.25 10.71
N ILE A 30 -10.03 8.04 9.80
CA ILE A 30 -9.57 9.05 8.85
C ILE A 30 -10.11 8.70 7.47
N VAL A 31 -10.88 9.62 6.90
CA VAL A 31 -11.31 9.57 5.49
C VAL A 31 -10.37 10.46 4.69
N GLN A 32 -9.69 9.86 3.71
CA GLN A 32 -8.72 10.54 2.88
C GLN A 32 -9.11 10.42 1.41
N ARG A 33 -8.84 11.48 0.63
CA ARG A 33 -9.02 11.42 -0.82
C ARG A 33 -8.14 10.30 -1.39
N TYR A 34 -8.76 9.36 -2.08
CA TYR A 34 -8.06 8.24 -2.69
C TYR A 34 -7.38 8.70 -3.98
N ILE A 35 -6.10 8.36 -4.15
CA ILE A 35 -5.36 8.64 -5.39
C ILE A 35 -5.81 7.61 -6.44
N ALA A 36 -6.79 7.97 -7.26
CA ALA A 36 -7.40 7.08 -8.23
C ALA A 36 -6.53 6.83 -9.48
N ARG A 37 -5.57 7.71 -9.78
CA ARG A 37 -4.61 7.58 -10.88
C ARG A 37 -3.17 7.54 -10.35
N PRO A 38 -2.76 6.47 -9.64
CA PRO A 38 -1.39 6.32 -9.18
C PRO A 38 -0.45 6.02 -10.36
N LEU A 39 0.84 6.28 -10.19
CA LEU A 39 1.84 5.69 -11.07
C LEU A 39 1.82 4.16 -10.88
N LEU A 40 1.88 3.44 -11.99
CA LEU A 40 1.84 1.98 -12.01
C LEU A 40 3.19 1.41 -12.45
N LEU A 41 3.57 0.28 -11.85
CA LEU A 41 4.69 -0.53 -12.27
C LEU A 41 4.12 -1.75 -12.98
N ASP A 42 4.27 -1.84 -14.30
CA ASP A 42 3.69 -2.93 -15.11
C ASP A 42 2.17 -3.11 -14.94
N GLY A 43 1.43 -2.02 -14.71
CA GLY A 43 -0.02 -2.08 -14.44
C GLY A 43 -0.36 -2.35 -12.97
N TYR A 44 0.63 -2.59 -12.09
CA TYR A 44 0.42 -2.83 -10.66
C TYR A 44 0.65 -1.56 -9.84
N LYS A 45 -0.14 -1.40 -8.78
CA LYS A 45 0.03 -0.30 -7.84
C LYS A 45 1.24 -0.56 -6.95
N PHE A 46 2.01 0.47 -6.64
CA PHE A 46 3.11 0.34 -5.69
C PHE A 46 3.23 1.56 -4.77
N ASP A 47 3.96 1.38 -3.67
CA ASP A 47 4.49 2.47 -2.85
C ASP A 47 5.98 2.27 -2.60
N LEU A 48 6.69 3.36 -2.28
CA LEU A 48 8.11 3.33 -1.95
C LEU A 48 8.30 3.38 -0.45
N ARG A 49 9.09 2.45 0.09
CA ARG A 49 9.63 2.52 1.44
C ARG A 49 11.03 3.11 1.37
N LEU A 50 11.15 4.34 1.84
CA LEU A 50 12.42 5.03 2.05
C LEU A 50 12.74 5.06 3.54
N TYR A 51 14.02 5.03 3.88
CA TYR A 51 14.50 5.14 5.27
C TYR A 51 15.12 6.50 5.50
N VAL A 52 14.74 7.15 6.60
CA VAL A 52 15.24 8.46 7.02
C VAL A 52 15.81 8.32 8.43
N LEU A 53 17.07 8.71 8.63
CA LEU A 53 17.70 8.83 9.94
C LEU A 53 17.64 10.29 10.38
N VAL A 54 17.02 10.58 11.51
CA VAL A 54 17.02 11.90 12.13
C VAL A 54 17.96 11.87 13.32
N THR A 55 19.00 12.70 13.30
CA THR A 55 20.07 12.75 14.31
C THR A 55 19.89 13.91 15.27
N ALA A 56 19.30 15.02 14.81
CA ALA A 56 19.00 16.18 15.63
C ALA A 56 17.67 16.82 15.22
N MET A 57 16.97 17.42 16.19
CA MET A 57 15.72 18.16 15.96
C MET A 57 15.90 19.68 16.03
N ASN A 58 17.00 20.15 16.63
CA ASN A 58 17.34 21.56 16.72
C ASN A 58 18.87 21.77 16.80
N PRO A 59 19.56 22.08 15.68
CA PRO A 59 18.99 22.20 14.33
C PRO A 59 18.47 20.85 13.81
N LEU A 60 17.48 20.87 12.92
CA LEU A 60 16.99 19.65 12.28
C LEU A 60 18.10 19.07 11.38
N GLU A 61 18.52 17.85 11.69
CA GLU A 61 19.49 17.09 10.89
C GLU A 61 18.88 15.73 10.55
N ALA A 62 18.75 15.45 9.25
CA ALA A 62 18.15 14.23 8.74
C ALA A 62 18.83 13.73 7.46
N PHE A 63 18.96 12.41 7.31
CA PHE A 63 19.65 11.73 6.22
C PHE A 63 18.73 10.69 5.57
N ILE A 64 18.66 10.66 4.25
CA ILE A 64 17.95 9.62 3.50
C ILE A 64 18.93 8.49 3.18
N TYR A 65 18.58 7.26 3.54
CA TYR A 65 19.38 6.10 3.18
C TYR A 65 19.34 5.89 1.66
N ARG A 66 20.49 5.50 1.07
CA ARG A 66 20.63 5.38 -0.39
C ARG A 66 19.73 4.30 -0.99
N GLU A 67 19.41 3.28 -0.22
CA GLU A 67 18.56 2.18 -0.65
C GLU A 67 17.17 2.28 -0.05
N GLY A 68 16.19 1.86 -0.84
CA GLY A 68 14.81 1.68 -0.45
C GLY A 68 14.23 0.55 -1.27
N PHE A 69 12.93 0.29 -1.12
CA PHE A 69 12.28 -0.72 -1.93
C PHE A 69 10.84 -0.33 -2.25
N ALA A 70 10.39 -0.80 -3.41
CA ALA A 70 8.99 -0.71 -3.78
C ALA A 70 8.21 -1.89 -3.17
N ARG A 71 7.03 -1.61 -2.62
CA ARG A 71 6.04 -2.60 -2.26
C ARG A 71 4.94 -2.57 -3.30
N VAL A 72 4.79 -3.69 -4.02
CA VAL A 72 3.91 -3.77 -5.19
C VAL A 72 2.68 -4.62 -4.85
N SER A 73 1.53 -4.25 -5.40
CA SER A 73 0.31 -5.05 -5.36
C SER A 73 0.50 -6.36 -6.13
N THR A 74 -0.26 -7.40 -5.76
CA THR A 74 -0.25 -8.70 -6.45
C THR A 74 -1.32 -8.80 -7.54
N GLU A 75 -2.24 -7.83 -7.60
CA GLU A 75 -3.28 -7.74 -8.64
C GLU A 75 -3.10 -6.45 -9.45
N GLU A 76 -3.48 -6.51 -10.73
CA GLU A 76 -3.43 -5.39 -11.66
C GLU A 76 -4.37 -4.26 -11.21
N TYR A 77 -3.93 -3.02 -11.41
CA TYR A 77 -4.66 -1.85 -10.96
C TYR A 77 -5.92 -1.62 -11.80
N SER A 78 -7.07 -1.68 -11.14
CA SER A 78 -8.36 -1.28 -11.71
C SER A 78 -9.11 -0.37 -10.74
N THR A 79 -10.04 0.40 -11.26
CA THR A 79 -11.00 1.20 -10.47
C THR A 79 -12.44 0.86 -10.84
N SER A 80 -12.66 -0.28 -11.53
CA SER A 80 -14.01 -0.78 -11.78
C SER A 80 -14.73 -1.03 -10.45
N PRO A 81 -16.07 -0.91 -10.40
CA PRO A 81 -16.84 -1.13 -9.17
C PRO A 81 -16.54 -2.47 -8.48
N GLU A 82 -16.31 -3.52 -9.27
CA GLU A 82 -15.99 -4.87 -8.78
C GLU A 82 -14.61 -4.90 -8.12
N SER A 83 -13.64 -4.18 -8.69
CA SER A 83 -12.27 -4.11 -8.19
C SER A 83 -12.09 -3.21 -6.99
N LEU A 84 -12.99 -2.22 -6.78
CA LEU A 84 -12.82 -1.18 -5.76
C LEU A 84 -12.75 -1.75 -4.33
N SER A 85 -13.51 -2.81 -4.09
CA SER A 85 -13.50 -3.55 -2.82
C SER A 85 -12.31 -4.51 -2.67
N ASN A 86 -11.61 -4.82 -3.77
CA ASN A 86 -10.49 -5.75 -3.78
C ASN A 86 -9.24 -5.08 -3.19
N ARG A 87 -8.95 -5.44 -1.94
CA ARG A 87 -7.79 -4.93 -1.20
C ARG A 87 -6.46 -5.32 -1.83
N PHE A 88 -6.39 -6.39 -2.62
CA PHE A 88 -5.15 -6.82 -3.26
C PHE A 88 -4.73 -5.90 -4.42
N VAL A 89 -5.69 -5.20 -5.03
CA VAL A 89 -5.47 -4.17 -6.06
C VAL A 89 -5.01 -2.85 -5.42
N HIS A 90 -5.67 -2.46 -4.33
CA HIS A 90 -5.57 -1.09 -3.81
C HIS A 90 -4.57 -0.89 -2.66
N LEU A 91 -4.20 -1.95 -1.93
CA LEU A 91 -3.35 -1.87 -0.74
C LEU A 91 -2.04 -2.63 -0.93
N THR A 92 -0.90 -1.97 -0.85
CA THR A 92 0.44 -2.53 -1.09
C THR A 92 1.10 -3.15 0.15
N ASN A 93 0.38 -3.22 1.28
CA ASN A 93 0.94 -3.74 2.53
C ASN A 93 1.22 -5.24 2.45
N SER A 94 2.45 -5.65 2.75
CA SER A 94 2.87 -7.07 2.71
C SER A 94 2.02 -7.97 3.61
N SER A 95 1.51 -7.47 4.75
CA SER A 95 0.58 -8.21 5.60
C SER A 95 -0.74 -8.55 4.94
N ILE A 96 -1.21 -7.72 4.02
CA ILE A 96 -2.41 -7.99 3.21
C ILE A 96 -2.01 -8.87 2.03
N GLN A 97 -0.97 -8.48 1.30
CA GLN A 97 -0.55 -9.12 0.05
C GLN A 97 -0.14 -10.59 0.23
N ARG A 98 0.43 -10.97 1.39
CA ARG A 98 0.77 -12.38 1.69
C ARG A 98 -0.44 -13.32 1.79
N HIS A 99 -1.64 -12.77 1.96
CA HIS A 99 -2.87 -13.55 1.99
C HIS A 99 -3.57 -13.60 0.63
N ASN A 100 -2.98 -13.06 -0.43
CA ASN A 100 -3.51 -13.28 -1.78
C ASN A 100 -3.16 -14.71 -2.23
N PRO A 101 -4.13 -15.61 -2.44
CA PRO A 101 -3.88 -16.94 -2.98
C PRO A 101 -3.36 -16.91 -4.43
N SER A 102 -3.63 -15.83 -5.18
CA SER A 102 -3.24 -15.63 -6.58
C SER A 102 -2.02 -14.72 -6.68
N SER A 103 -0.93 -15.05 -5.98
CA SER A 103 0.29 -14.22 -5.96
C SER A 103 1.06 -14.29 -7.28
N ALA A 104 0.55 -13.68 -8.33
CA ALA A 104 1.30 -13.44 -9.56
C ALA A 104 2.21 -12.21 -9.33
N LEU A 105 3.52 -12.43 -9.29
CA LEU A 105 4.46 -11.32 -9.35
C LEU A 105 4.34 -10.62 -10.72
N PRO A 106 4.37 -9.27 -10.76
CA PRO A 106 4.54 -8.49 -11.98
C PRO A 106 5.68 -9.02 -12.84
N ARG A 107 5.52 -8.97 -14.16
CA ARG A 107 6.50 -9.54 -15.11
C ARG A 107 7.88 -8.89 -14.96
N LEU A 108 7.95 -7.56 -14.79
CA LEU A 108 9.18 -6.83 -14.56
C LEU A 108 9.86 -7.17 -13.22
N LEU A 109 9.10 -7.49 -12.17
CA LEU A 109 9.71 -7.94 -10.91
C LEU A 109 10.33 -9.33 -11.04
N LYS A 110 9.74 -10.20 -11.87
CA LYS A 110 10.33 -11.49 -12.20
C LYS A 110 11.65 -11.33 -12.99
N SER A 111 11.71 -10.37 -13.93
CA SER A 111 12.93 -10.14 -14.72
C SER A 111 14.03 -9.43 -13.93
N LEU A 112 13.68 -8.64 -12.91
CA LEU A 112 14.63 -7.96 -12.02
C LEU A 112 15.12 -8.84 -10.84
N GLY A 113 14.67 -10.10 -10.75
CA GLY A 113 15.02 -10.98 -9.62
C GLY A 113 14.47 -10.52 -8.27
N CYS A 114 13.52 -9.58 -8.26
CA CYS A 114 12.94 -9.02 -7.05
C CYS A 114 11.99 -10.04 -6.41
N ARG A 115 12.35 -10.55 -5.24
CA ARG A 115 11.47 -11.39 -4.42
C ARG A 115 10.50 -10.52 -3.63
N CYS A 116 9.23 -10.91 -3.55
CA CYS A 116 8.28 -10.36 -2.58
C CYS A 116 8.85 -10.61 -1.16
N GLY A 117 9.34 -9.54 -0.53
CA GLY A 117 10.11 -9.60 0.71
C GLY A 117 9.38 -10.32 1.85
N GLY A 118 10.12 -11.24 2.48
CA GLY A 118 9.72 -11.97 3.68
C GLY A 118 10.81 -12.93 4.16
N SER A 119 12.06 -12.47 4.34
CA SER A 119 13.02 -13.21 5.17
C SER A 119 12.68 -12.93 6.64
N LYS A 120 12.31 -14.00 7.35
CA LYS A 120 12.25 -14.01 8.82
C LYS A 120 13.63 -13.60 9.36
N SER A 121 13.66 -12.61 10.24
CA SER A 121 14.67 -12.51 11.31
C SER A 121 13.98 -12.94 12.60
#